data_AF-A0AB72ZFG8-F1
#
_entry.id   AF-A0AB72ZFG8-F1
#
_cell.length_a   1.000
_cell.length_b   1.000
_cell.length_c   1.000
_cell.angle_alpha   90.00
_cell.angle_beta   90.00
_cell.angle_gamma   90.00
#
_symmetry.space_group_name_H-M   'P 1'
#
loop_
_entity.id
_entity.type
_entity.pdbx_description
1 polymer ?
#
loop_
_entity_poly.entity_id
_entity_poly.type
_entity_poly.pdbx_seq_one_letter_code
_entity_poly.pdbx_strand_id
1 'polypeptide(L)' 'MLVLREHGIIMTKLESRPINGNPWEEMFYIDVQANIRSEAMQKALADLTPITRSLKVLGCYPSENVVPVEPR' A
#
# COMPACT_ATOMS: atom_id res chain seq x y z
N MET A 1 -8.85 -0.41 2.61
CA MET A 1 -8.53 -1.68 1.91
C MET A 1 -9.31 -1.91 0.62
N LEU A 2 -10.52 -1.37 0.45
CA LEU A 2 -11.30 -1.54 -0.79
C LEU A 2 -10.55 -1.06 -2.03
N VAL A 3 -9.91 0.12 -1.95
CA VAL A 3 -9.12 0.72 -3.05
C VAL A 3 -8.05 -0.24 -3.58
N LEU A 4 -7.26 -0.88 -2.71
CA LEU A 4 -6.23 -1.82 -3.13
C LEU A 4 -6.83 -3.02 -3.88
N ARG A 5 -8.00 -3.51 -3.43
CA ARG A 5 -8.73 -4.60 -4.09
C ARG A 5 -9.29 -4.18 -5.45
N GLU A 6 -9.82 -2.96 -5.57
CA GLU A 6 -10.35 -2.41 -6.83
C GLU A 6 -9.26 -2.30 -7.92
N HIS A 7 -8.02 -2.03 -7.52
CA HIS A 7 -6.85 -2.02 -8.40
C HIS A 7 -6.17 -3.39 -8.56
N GLY A 8 -6.75 -4.47 -8.01
CA GLY A 8 -6.20 -5.83 -8.13
C GLY A 8 -4.87 -6.04 -7.36
N ILE A 9 -4.58 -5.20 -6.36
CA ILE A 9 -3.34 -5.27 -5.59
C ILE A 9 -3.49 -6.26 -4.44
N ILE A 10 -2.61 -7.26 -4.42
CA ILE A 10 -2.57 -8.27 -3.37
C ILE A 10 -1.89 -7.69 -2.13
N MET A 11 -2.55 -7.79 -0.98
CA MET A 11 -2.00 -7.41 0.32
C MET A 11 -1.46 -8.66 1.02
N THR A 12 -0.23 -8.59 1.51
CA THR A 12 0.41 -9.68 2.27
C THR A 12 0.37 -9.44 3.77
N LYS A 13 0.20 -8.18 4.18
CA LYS A 13 0.18 -7.80 5.59
C LYS A 13 -0.72 -6.59 5.82
N LEU A 14 -1.44 -6.61 6.94
CA LEU A 14 -2.16 -5.46 7.48
C LEU A 14 -2.05 -5.48 8.99
N GLU A 15 -1.48 -4.44 9.57
CA GLU A 15 -1.43 -4.23 11.02
C GLU A 15 -1.98 -2.84 11.36
N SER A 16 -2.85 -2.76 12.37
CA SER A 16 -3.24 -1.49 12.98
C SER A 16 -2.37 -1.17 14.19
N ARG A 17 -2.08 0.11 14.39
CA ARG A 17 -1.37 0.63 15.56
C ARG A 17 -2.09 1.89 16.07
N PRO A 18 -2.30 2.02 17.38
CA PRO A 18 -2.83 3.27 17.94
C PRO A 18 -1.80 4.39 17.79
N ILE A 19 -2.28 5.61 17.58
CA ILE A 19 -1.41 6.79 17.56
C ILE A 19 -1.32 7.37 18.98
N ASN A 20 -0.13 7.35 19.57
CA ASN A 20 0.12 7.94 20.88
C ASN A 20 -0.25 9.43 20.87
N GLY A 21 -1.23 9.82 21.70
CA GLY A 21 -1.74 11.18 21.79
C GLY A 21 -3.05 11.44 21.03
N ASN A 22 -3.48 10.55 20.13
CA ASN A 22 -4.76 10.63 19.42
C ASN A 22 -5.51 9.30 19.50
N PRO A 23 -6.32 9.05 20.54
CA PRO A 23 -7.01 7.77 20.76
C PRO A 23 -8.00 7.38 19.67
N TRP A 24 -8.46 8.35 18.88
CA TRP A 24 -9.48 8.19 17.85
C TRP A 24 -8.89 7.98 16.45
N GLU A 25 -7.56 8.02 16.33
CA GLU A 25 -6.88 7.82 15.06
C GLU A 25 -6.09 6.51 15.08
N GLU A 26 -6.26 5.74 14.01
CA GLU A 26 -5.51 4.51 13.78
C GLU A 26 -4.51 4.70 12.65
N MET A 27 -3.32 4.15 12.83
CA MET A 27 -2.32 4.02 11.78
C MET A 27 -2.32 2.58 11.26
N PHE A 28 -2.27 2.41 9.95
CA PHE A 28 -2.17 1.11 9.32
C PHE A 28 -0.81 0.93 8.64
N TYR A 29 -0.16 -0.19 8.92
CA TYR A 29 0.98 -0.69 8.15
C TYR A 29 0.49 -1.76 7.18
N ILE A 30 0.85 -1.61 5.91
CA ILE A 30 0.38 -2.47 4.83
C ILE A 30 1.58 -2.89 3.98
N ASP A 31 1.72 -4.20 3.78
CA ASP A 31 2.63 -4.75 2.77
C ASP A 31 1.81 -5.25 1.59
N VAL A 32 2.27 -4.97 0.38
CA VAL A 32 1.58 -5.33 -0.87
C VAL A 32 2.54 -5.96 -1.87
N GLN A 33 2.01 -6.86 -2.71
CA GLN A 33 2.72 -7.39 -3.87
C GLN A 33 2.46 -6.50 -5.09
N ALA A 34 3.19 -5.40 -5.17
CA ALA A 34 3.16 -4.53 -6.35
C ALA A 34 4.46 -3.75 -6.47
N ASN A 35 4.87 -3.46 -7.71
CA ASN A 35 5.91 -2.48 -7.94
C ASN A 35 5.33 -1.07 -7.76
N ILE A 36 6.02 -0.20 -7.02
CA ILE A 36 5.58 1.19 -6.83
C ILE A 36 5.36 1.92 -8.15
N ARG A 37 6.13 1.62 -9.20
CA ARG A 37 6.05 2.23 -10.53
C ARG A 37 4.98 1.64 -11.44
N SER A 38 4.32 0.57 -11.01
CA SER A 38 3.22 -0.02 -11.78
C SER A 38 2.04 0.93 -11.86
N GLU A 39 1.34 0.94 -13.00
CA GLU A 39 0.19 1.82 -13.21
C GLU A 39 -0.92 1.59 -12.19
N ALA A 40 -1.20 0.32 -11.86
CA ALA A 40 -2.18 -0.05 -10.83
C ALA A 40 -1.83 0.52 -9.45
N MET A 41 -0.55 0.42 -9.03
CA MET A 41 -0.12 0.97 -7.75
C MET A 41 -0.17 2.49 -7.72
N GLN A 42 0.21 3.16 -8.83
CA GLN A 42 0.12 4.62 -8.93
C GLN A 42 -1.32 5.12 -8.81
N LYS A 43 -2.28 4.46 -9.46
CA LYS A 43 -3.72 4.77 -9.32
C LYS A 43 -4.22 4.52 -7.90
N ALA A 44 -3.86 3.38 -7.30
CA ALA A 44 -4.24 3.08 -5.93
C ALA A 44 -3.70 4.10 -4.91
N LEU A 45 -2.46 4.57 -5.08
CA LEU A 45 -1.89 5.63 -4.24
C LEU A 45 -2.63 6.96 -4.41
N ALA A 46 -2.99 7.31 -5.64
CA ALA A 46 -3.78 8.51 -5.93
C ALA A 46 -5.15 8.45 -5.24
N ASP A 47 -5.81 7.30 -5.24
CA ASP A 47 -7.13 7.10 -4.62
C ASP A 47 -7.05 7.00 -3.09
N LEU A 48 -5.95 6.47 -2.53
CA LEU A 48 -5.71 6.39 -1.09
C LEU A 48 -5.39 7.77 -0.47
N THR A 49 -4.72 8.64 -1.21
CA THR A 49 -4.28 9.97 -0.73
C THR A 49 -5.44 10.83 -0.20
N PRO A 50 -6.57 11.04 -0.90
CA PRO A 50 -7.66 11.89 -0.42
C PRO A 50 -8.45 11.30 0.76
N ILE A 51 -8.38 9.98 0.97
CA ILE A 51 -9.13 9.29 2.04
C ILE A 51 -8.27 8.98 3.28
N THR A 52 -7.01 9.41 3.29
CA THR A 52 -6.09 9.22 4.42
C THR A 52 -5.55 10.57 4.88
N ARG A 53 -5.35 10.71 6.19
CA ARG A 53 -4.74 11.93 6.75
C ARG A 53 -3.26 12.06 6.35
N SER A 54 -2.56 10.94 6.26
CA SER A 54 -1.18 10.87 5.81
C SER A 54 -0.92 9.52 5.17
N LEU A 55 -0.18 9.52 4.07
CA LEU A 55 0.31 8.31 3.41
C LEU A 55 1.83 8.40 3.28
N LYS A 56 2.53 7.34 3.68
CA LYS A 56 3.99 7.25 3.55
C LYS A 56 4.37 5.89 2.98
N VAL A 57 5.10 5.91 1.88
CA VAL A 57 5.74 4.70 1.34
C VAL A 57 7.09 4.52 2.04
N LEU A 58 7.27 3.38 2.72
CA LEU A 58 8.49 3.09 3.47
C LEU A 58 9.59 2.42 2.62
N GLY A 59 9.21 1.82 1.50
CA GLY A 59 10.15 1.20 0.56
C GLY A 59 9.44 0.40 -0.51
N CYS A 60 10.18 0.03 -1.56
CA CYS A 60 9.78 -0.90 -2.60
C CYS A 60 10.99 -1.78 -2.90
N TYR A 61 10.94 -3.04 -2.48
CA TYR A 61 12.06 -3.97 -2.55
C TYR A 61 11.66 -5.24 -3.31
N PRO A 62 12.61 -5.92 -3.98
CA PRO A 62 12.36 -7.22 -4.56
C PRO A 62 11.96 -8.23 -3.49
N SER A 63 10.90 -9.01 -3.76
CA SER A 63 10.56 -10.19 -2.96
C SER A 63 11.41 -11.38 -3.42
N GLU A 64 11.70 -12.34 -2.55
CA GLU A 64 12.30 -13.61 -3.00
C GLU A 64 11.33 -14.41 -3.90
N ASN A 65 10.02 -14.16 -3.76
CA ASN A 65 8.95 -14.70 -4.60
C ASN A 65 8.56 -13.72 -5.73
N VAL A 66 9.54 -13.15 -6.45
CA VAL A 66 9.27 -12.21 -7.56
C VAL A 66 8.78 -12.96 -8.79
N VAL A 67 7.53 -12.67 -9.19
CA VAL A 67 7.07 -12.87 -10.56
C VAL A 67 7.83 -11.85 -11.43
N PRO A 68 8.57 -12.27 -12.46
CA PRO A 68 9.36 -11.36 -13.29
C PRO A 68 8.49 -10.24 -13.86
N VAL A 69 8.91 -8.99 -13.68
CA VAL A 69 8.30 -7.86 -14.39
C VAL A 69 8.84 -7.90 -15.81
N GLU A 70 7.97 -8.15 -16.79
CA GLU A 70 8.37 -8.10 -18.20
C GLU A 70 8.88 -6.68 -18.53
N PRO A 71 10.10 -6.55 -19.06
CA PRO A 71 10.56 -5.28 -19.59
C PRO A 71 9.71 -4.94 -20.81
N ARG A 72 9.10 -3.75 -20.80
CA ARG A 72 8.48 -3.14 -21.99
C ARG A 72 9.50 -2.90 -23.09
#